data_AF-A0A661DR19-F1
#
_entry.id   AF-A0A661DR19-F1
#
_cell.length_a   1.000
_cell.length_b   1.000
_cell.length_c   1.000
_cell.angle_alpha   90.00
_cell.angle_beta   90.00
_cell.angle_gamma   90.00
#
_symmetry.space_group_name_H-M   'P 1'
#
loop_
_entity.id
_entity.type
_entity.pdbx_description
1 polymer ?
#
loop_
_entity_poly.entity_id
_entity_poly.type
_entity_poly.pdbx_seq_one_letter_code
_entity_poly.pdbx_strand_id
1 'polypeptide(L)'
;MTNTKERPEIYSLDIETAPMEPTDKPYALEPYRITSGQAEITAVSVWGPEGLVACLNYKIPDFHEQMKSLLNNLSGKEVYAHNAIFDVSFLIAQYGIEIIRPIKWRDTIILNKWLCNGQKAEEIRLSYSLMACASRYCRDHPKLGEFLDLKKQVVTPGEDFEYWLYRNQLDVEITYSIAMYLLDRLKPEIQRGYIVTCNSIVPIAEGYVLGIPINTEVIDEYERAMTGKQKIILSKLDIDGSVITSTKQLSNLLFDTWDLTPQGLTPKGMPSTSAENLLRLHQASNDPRLDMIMDYKKMATMQSKYILGFRRSFSHNQSNRI
;
A
#
# COMPACT_ATOMS: atom_id res chain seq x y z
N MET A 1 21.95 -14.53 -38.77
CA MET A 1 22.18 -15.23 -37.48
C MET A 1 21.11 -14.75 -36.52
N THR A 2 20.01 -15.50 -36.40
CA THR A 2 18.96 -15.24 -35.42
C THR A 2 19.52 -15.55 -34.04
N ASN A 3 19.86 -14.50 -33.29
CA ASN A 3 20.27 -14.61 -31.91
C ASN A 3 19.03 -15.04 -31.11
N THR A 4 18.79 -16.35 -31.01
CA THR A 4 17.77 -16.92 -30.13
C THR A 4 18.27 -16.69 -28.71
N LYS A 5 18.01 -15.50 -28.17
CA LYS A 5 18.09 -15.29 -26.72
C LYS A 5 17.25 -16.40 -26.09
N GLU A 6 17.90 -17.29 -25.34
CA GLU A 6 17.18 -18.25 -24.50
C GLU A 6 16.16 -17.46 -23.69
N ARG A 7 14.91 -17.91 -23.71
CA ARG A 7 13.87 -17.27 -22.93
C ARG A 7 14.28 -17.36 -21.46
N PRO A 8 14.16 -16.28 -20.70
CA PRO A 8 14.48 -16.32 -19.28
C PRO A 8 13.57 -17.35 -18.60
N GLU A 9 14.17 -18.24 -17.80
CA GLU A 9 13.44 -19.21 -17.00
C GLU A 9 12.86 -18.48 -15.77
N ILE A 10 11.64 -17.96 -15.92
CA ILE A 10 10.91 -17.27 -14.86
C ILE A 10 9.67 -18.05 -14.46
N TYR A 11 9.15 -17.73 -13.29
CA TYR A 11 7.88 -18.20 -12.78
C TYR A 11 7.04 -16.99 -12.37
N SER A 12 5.73 -17.17 -12.27
CA SER A 12 4.87 -16.24 -11.55
C SER A 12 4.09 -16.96 -10.45
N LEU A 13 3.78 -16.24 -9.38
CA LEU A 13 3.04 -16.74 -8.23
C LEU A 13 2.06 -15.66 -7.77
N ASP A 14 0.88 -16.11 -7.37
CA ASP A 14 -0.16 -15.30 -6.75
C ASP A 14 -0.85 -16.18 -5.70
N ILE A 15 -1.24 -15.58 -4.57
CA ILE A 15 -2.06 -16.26 -3.56
C ILE A 15 -3.45 -15.63 -3.47
N GLU A 16 -4.43 -16.45 -3.10
CA GLU A 16 -5.72 -15.94 -2.63
C GLU A 16 -5.79 -16.06 -1.12
N THR A 17 -6.48 -15.10 -0.51
CA THR A 17 -6.61 -15.00 0.94
C THR A 17 -8.07 -14.77 1.29
N ALA A 18 -8.49 -15.27 2.45
CA ALA A 18 -9.83 -15.07 2.96
C ALA A 18 -9.80 -14.85 4.48
N PRO A 19 -10.81 -14.18 5.05
CA PRO A 19 -10.99 -14.18 6.49
C PRO A 19 -11.39 -15.60 6.95
N MET A 20 -10.92 -16.01 8.13
CA MET A 20 -11.28 -17.32 8.70
C MET A 20 -12.74 -17.37 9.19
N GLU A 21 -13.31 -16.21 9.52
CA GLU A 21 -14.69 -16.05 9.99
C GLU A 21 -15.39 -14.94 9.19
N PRO A 22 -16.72 -14.99 9.01
CA PRO A 22 -17.46 -13.92 8.35
C PRO A 22 -17.20 -12.55 9.01
N THR A 23 -16.88 -11.55 8.18
CA THR A 23 -16.54 -10.18 8.62
C THR A 23 -17.20 -9.13 7.74
N ASP A 24 -17.43 -7.94 8.29
CA ASP A 24 -17.86 -6.75 7.55
C ASP A 24 -16.77 -6.19 6.62
N LYS A 25 -15.52 -6.69 6.73
CA LYS A 25 -14.36 -6.24 5.95
C LYS A 25 -13.60 -7.40 5.29
N PRO A 26 -14.25 -8.19 4.42
CA PRO A 26 -13.66 -9.40 3.84
C PRO A 26 -12.45 -9.13 2.92
N TYR A 27 -12.27 -7.88 2.48
CA TYR A 27 -11.14 -7.44 1.65
C TYR A 27 -10.04 -6.71 2.44
N ALA A 28 -10.21 -6.48 3.75
CA ALA A 28 -9.22 -5.79 4.59
C ALA A 28 -8.27 -6.79 5.26
N LEU A 29 -7.71 -7.68 4.45
CA LEU A 29 -6.81 -8.74 4.90
C LEU A 29 -5.38 -8.19 4.96
N GLU A 30 -4.85 -8.15 6.17
CA GLU A 30 -3.48 -7.73 6.44
C GLU A 30 -2.66 -8.97 6.84
N PRO A 31 -1.37 -9.07 6.50
CA PRO A 31 -0.58 -10.29 6.67
C PRO A 31 -0.49 -10.78 8.12
N TYR A 32 -0.41 -9.85 9.08
CA TYR A 32 -0.37 -10.19 10.50
C TYR A 32 -1.65 -10.89 10.98
N ARG A 33 -2.78 -10.78 10.25
CA ARG A 33 -4.03 -11.48 10.57
C ARG A 33 -3.91 -12.99 10.44
N ILE A 34 -2.95 -13.51 9.67
CA ILE A 34 -2.61 -14.94 9.72
C ILE A 34 -2.13 -15.31 11.11
N THR A 35 -1.20 -14.52 11.66
CA THR A 35 -0.58 -14.83 12.96
C THR A 35 -1.57 -14.75 14.13
N SER A 36 -2.66 -14.00 13.98
CA SER A 36 -3.76 -13.92 14.95
C SER A 36 -4.95 -14.85 14.66
N GLY A 37 -4.87 -15.69 13.62
CA GLY A 37 -5.93 -16.64 13.25
C GLY A 37 -7.20 -15.96 12.72
N GLN A 38 -7.06 -14.82 12.05
CA GLN A 38 -8.15 -14.03 11.47
C GLN A 38 -8.22 -14.11 9.95
N ALA A 39 -7.14 -14.54 9.31
CA ALA A 39 -7.05 -14.70 7.87
C ALA A 39 -6.26 -15.96 7.55
N GLU A 40 -6.49 -16.52 6.36
CA GLU A 40 -5.76 -17.67 5.85
C GLU A 40 -5.44 -17.50 4.37
N ILE A 41 -4.43 -18.25 3.91
CA ILE A 41 -4.16 -18.43 2.49
C ILE A 41 -5.06 -19.56 1.99
N THR A 42 -5.96 -19.26 1.07
CA THR A 42 -6.94 -20.22 0.54
C THR A 42 -6.47 -20.89 -0.74
N ALA A 43 -5.67 -20.21 -1.56
CA ALA A 43 -5.12 -20.79 -2.77
C ALA A 43 -3.73 -20.23 -3.09
N VAL A 44 -2.97 -21.01 -3.85
CA VAL A 44 -1.80 -20.52 -4.56
C VAL A 44 -1.81 -21.11 -5.96
N SER A 45 -1.39 -20.30 -6.92
CA SER A 45 -1.10 -20.75 -8.27
C SER A 45 0.33 -20.39 -8.61
N VAL A 46 0.96 -21.20 -9.46
CA VAL A 46 2.29 -20.93 -9.99
C VAL A 46 2.27 -21.22 -11.48
N TRP A 47 2.68 -20.23 -12.28
CA TRP A 47 2.90 -20.39 -13.71
C TRP A 47 4.39 -20.43 -14.00
N GLY A 48 4.81 -21.24 -14.95
CA GLY A 48 6.20 -21.37 -15.38
C GLY A 48 6.33 -21.40 -16.91
N PRO A 49 7.53 -21.75 -17.42
CA PRO A 49 7.82 -21.71 -18.86
C PRO A 49 6.89 -22.59 -19.71
N GLU A 50 6.42 -23.70 -19.16
CA GLU A 50 5.60 -24.70 -19.84
C GLU A 50 4.09 -24.59 -19.53
N GLY A 51 3.69 -23.60 -18.72
CA GLY A 51 2.29 -23.42 -18.32
C GLY A 51 2.09 -23.43 -16.81
N LEU A 52 0.90 -23.85 -16.38
CA LEU A 52 0.56 -23.99 -14.96
C LEU A 52 1.41 -25.08 -14.29
N VAL A 53 2.21 -24.70 -13.31
CA VAL A 53 3.13 -25.58 -12.55
C VAL A 53 2.44 -26.13 -11.31
N ALA A 54 1.70 -25.29 -10.61
CA ALA A 54 0.97 -25.67 -9.41
C ALA A 54 -0.32 -24.87 -9.27
N CYS A 55 -1.34 -25.49 -8.70
CA CYS A 55 -2.60 -24.88 -8.31
C CYS A 55 -3.07 -25.64 -7.07
N LEU A 56 -2.72 -25.11 -5.89
CA LEU A 56 -3.04 -25.72 -4.61
C LEU A 56 -4.09 -24.87 -3.91
N ASN A 57 -4.91 -25.53 -3.08
CA ASN A 57 -5.94 -24.84 -2.31
C ASN A 57 -6.13 -25.51 -0.95
N TYR A 58 -6.69 -24.76 0.00
CA TYR A 58 -6.84 -25.19 1.40
C TYR A 58 -7.74 -26.42 1.61
N LYS A 59 -8.52 -26.85 0.61
CA LYS A 59 -9.38 -28.04 0.70
C LYS A 59 -8.65 -29.34 0.39
N ILE A 60 -7.44 -29.29 -0.17
CA ILE A 60 -6.67 -30.51 -0.45
C ILE A 60 -6.05 -31.07 0.85
N PRO A 61 -5.91 -32.40 0.97
CA PRO A 61 -5.16 -33.00 2.07
C PRO A 61 -3.73 -32.45 2.14
N ASP A 62 -3.21 -32.25 3.35
CA ASP A 62 -1.84 -31.80 3.60
C ASP A 62 -1.46 -30.48 2.89
N PHE A 63 -2.43 -29.59 2.66
CA PHE A 63 -2.24 -28.30 1.96
C PHE A 63 -0.97 -27.57 2.41
N HIS A 64 -0.75 -27.40 3.72
CA HIS A 64 0.42 -26.69 4.24
C HIS A 64 1.75 -27.39 3.94
N GLU A 65 1.81 -28.72 3.93
CA GLU A 65 3.03 -29.45 3.59
C GLU A 65 3.30 -29.40 2.08
N GLN A 66 2.23 -29.47 1.26
CA GLN A 66 2.34 -29.25 -0.18
C GLN A 66 2.77 -27.82 -0.52
N MET A 67 2.27 -26.82 0.22
CA MET A 67 2.69 -25.43 0.10
C MET A 67 4.18 -25.24 0.42
N LYS A 68 4.66 -25.79 1.54
CA LYS A 68 6.09 -25.76 1.89
C LYS A 68 6.94 -26.43 0.82
N SER A 69 6.51 -27.59 0.32
CA SER A 69 7.20 -28.32 -0.76
C SER A 69 7.28 -27.47 -2.04
N LEU A 70 6.16 -26.87 -2.46
CA LEU A 70 6.11 -25.96 -3.60
C LEU A 70 7.07 -24.77 -3.45
N LEU A 71 7.05 -24.09 -2.30
CA LEU A 71 7.92 -22.94 -2.03
C LEU A 71 9.40 -23.34 -2.01
N ASN A 72 9.73 -24.50 -1.41
CA ASN A 72 11.09 -25.05 -1.45
C ASN A 72 11.55 -25.37 -2.89
N ASN A 73 10.65 -25.86 -3.76
CA ASN A 73 10.94 -26.10 -5.18
C ASN A 73 11.12 -24.81 -5.99
N LEU A 74 10.69 -23.67 -5.46
CA LEU A 74 10.92 -22.33 -6.04
C LEU A 74 12.20 -21.67 -5.53
N SER A 75 12.89 -22.28 -4.55
CA SER A 75 14.14 -21.77 -4.01
C SER A 75 15.18 -21.54 -5.12
N GLY A 76 15.81 -20.35 -5.12
CA GLY A 76 16.80 -19.95 -6.12
C GLY A 76 16.23 -19.53 -7.49
N LYS A 77 14.93 -19.73 -7.74
CA LYS A 77 14.26 -19.37 -9.00
C LYS A 77 13.76 -17.93 -9.00
N GLU A 78 13.66 -17.31 -10.18
CA GLU A 78 13.04 -16.00 -10.32
C GLU A 78 11.52 -16.12 -10.36
N VAL A 79 10.85 -15.57 -9.34
CA VAL A 79 9.40 -15.66 -9.18
C VAL A 79 8.81 -14.27 -9.19
N TYR A 80 7.94 -14.00 -10.16
CA TYR A 80 7.24 -12.74 -10.35
C TYR A 80 5.87 -12.78 -9.69
N ALA A 81 5.56 -11.76 -8.91
CA ALA A 81 4.19 -11.49 -8.48
C ALA A 81 3.78 -10.09 -8.95
N HIS A 82 2.49 -9.79 -8.86
CA HIS A 82 1.97 -8.46 -9.14
C HIS A 82 1.56 -7.80 -7.82
N ASN A 83 2.39 -6.87 -7.32
CA ASN A 83 2.38 -6.42 -5.92
C ASN A 83 2.93 -7.47 -4.94
N ALA A 84 4.10 -8.01 -5.26
CA ALA A 84 4.77 -9.12 -4.58
C ALA A 84 4.91 -8.97 -3.06
N ILE A 85 4.99 -7.74 -2.54
CA ILE A 85 5.06 -7.50 -1.09
C ILE A 85 3.85 -8.13 -0.39
N PHE A 86 2.66 -8.06 -1.00
CA PHE A 86 1.44 -8.67 -0.46
C PHE A 86 1.59 -10.18 -0.33
N ASP A 87 1.82 -10.89 -1.45
CA ASP A 87 1.95 -12.36 -1.43
C ASP A 87 3.07 -12.82 -0.49
N VAL A 88 4.23 -12.18 -0.58
CA VAL A 88 5.42 -12.51 0.21
C VAL A 88 5.16 -12.30 1.70
N SER A 89 4.43 -11.26 2.09
CA SER A 89 4.13 -11.00 3.50
C SER A 89 3.19 -12.05 4.10
N PHE A 90 2.14 -12.46 3.39
CA PHE A 90 1.26 -13.55 3.82
C PHE A 90 2.02 -14.89 3.89
N LEU A 91 2.85 -15.17 2.90
CA LEU A 91 3.69 -16.37 2.89
C LEU A 91 4.70 -16.39 4.05
N ILE A 92 5.31 -15.25 4.39
CA ILE A 92 6.18 -15.12 5.57
C ILE A 92 5.38 -15.35 6.85
N ALA A 93 4.20 -14.74 6.99
CA ALA A 93 3.37 -14.89 8.17
C ALA A 93 2.92 -16.34 8.40
N GLN A 94 2.62 -17.09 7.34
CA GLN A 94 2.16 -18.47 7.41
C GLN A 94 3.29 -19.50 7.55
N TYR A 95 4.38 -19.33 6.79
CA TYR A 95 5.41 -20.37 6.61
C TYR A 95 6.80 -19.99 7.13
N GLY A 96 6.99 -18.72 7.52
CA GLY A 96 8.24 -18.22 8.06
C GLY A 96 9.22 -17.74 6.99
N ILE A 97 10.02 -16.73 7.34
CA ILE A 97 10.96 -16.08 6.42
C ILE A 97 12.01 -17.02 5.83
N GLU A 98 12.42 -18.05 6.55
CA GLU A 98 13.49 -18.96 6.09
C GLU A 98 13.09 -19.77 4.85
N ILE A 99 11.80 -20.03 4.63
CA ILE A 99 11.29 -20.69 3.42
C ILE A 99 11.19 -19.70 2.26
N ILE A 100 10.88 -18.44 2.56
CA ILE A 100 10.54 -17.42 1.56
C ILE A 100 11.78 -16.67 1.03
N ARG A 101 12.77 -16.44 1.90
CA ARG A 101 14.00 -15.69 1.59
C ARG A 101 14.82 -16.29 0.42
N PRO A 102 14.93 -17.63 0.25
CA PRO A 102 15.71 -18.21 -0.83
C PRO A 102 15.12 -18.01 -2.25
N ILE A 103 13.84 -17.66 -2.37
CA ILE A 103 13.19 -17.40 -3.65
C ILE A 103 13.60 -16.01 -4.16
N LYS A 104 13.98 -15.89 -5.45
CA LYS A 104 14.36 -14.61 -6.04
C LYS A 104 13.10 -13.85 -6.48
N TRP A 105 12.44 -13.23 -5.51
CA TRP A 105 11.21 -12.46 -5.75
C TRP A 105 11.43 -11.28 -6.69
N ARG A 106 10.47 -11.11 -7.59
CA ARG A 106 10.39 -10.07 -8.61
C ARG A 106 8.97 -9.53 -8.64
N ASP A 107 8.83 -8.29 -9.07
CA ASP A 107 7.54 -7.61 -9.10
C ASP A 107 7.31 -6.92 -10.44
N THR A 108 6.16 -7.18 -11.06
CA THR A 108 5.80 -6.63 -12.37
C THR A 108 5.41 -5.15 -12.31
N ILE A 109 4.88 -4.65 -11.19
CA ILE A 109 4.66 -3.21 -10.94
C ILE A 109 6.00 -2.49 -10.87
N ILE A 110 6.95 -3.00 -10.09
CA ILE A 110 8.30 -2.43 -9.95
C ILE A 110 9.00 -2.44 -11.31
N LEU A 111 8.93 -3.56 -12.05
CA LEU A 111 9.51 -3.67 -13.39
C LEU A 111 8.92 -2.61 -14.34
N ASN A 112 7.60 -2.47 -14.34
CA ASN A 112 6.92 -1.47 -15.14
C ASN A 112 7.34 -0.03 -14.76
N LYS A 113 7.46 0.28 -13.46
CA LYS A 113 7.94 1.58 -12.96
C LYS A 113 9.35 1.92 -13.44
N TRP A 114 10.26 0.93 -13.47
CA TRP A 114 11.62 1.14 -14.01
C TRP A 114 11.61 1.44 -15.51
N LEU A 115 10.69 0.86 -16.27
CA LEU A 115 10.59 1.06 -17.72
C LEU A 115 9.93 2.39 -18.12
N CYS A 116 8.89 2.82 -17.40
CA CYS A 116 8.14 4.03 -17.74
C CYS A 116 8.60 5.29 -16.99
N ASN A 117 9.68 5.20 -16.21
CA ASN A 117 10.07 6.23 -15.24
C ASN A 117 8.92 6.58 -14.28
N GLY A 118 8.66 5.69 -13.32
CA GLY A 118 7.55 5.77 -12.39
C GLY A 118 7.46 7.04 -11.53
N GLN A 119 8.51 7.89 -11.50
CA GLN A 119 8.45 9.22 -10.87
C GLN A 119 7.51 10.18 -11.63
N LYS A 120 7.24 9.91 -12.90
CA LYS A 120 6.31 10.71 -13.72
C LYS A 120 4.88 10.15 -13.72
N ALA A 121 4.60 9.09 -12.96
CA ALA A 121 3.33 8.37 -13.03
C ALA A 121 2.08 9.26 -12.89
N GLU A 122 2.13 10.28 -12.04
CA GLU A 122 1.04 11.25 -11.87
C GLU A 122 0.87 12.16 -13.10
N GLU A 123 1.97 12.59 -13.72
CA GLU A 123 1.96 13.38 -14.97
C GLU A 123 1.38 12.56 -16.13
N ILE A 124 1.73 11.27 -16.21
CA ILE A 124 1.31 10.38 -17.30
C ILE A 124 0.01 9.60 -17.00
N ARG A 125 -0.61 9.82 -15.82
CA ARG A 125 -1.84 9.16 -15.35
C ARG A 125 -1.82 7.64 -15.54
N LEU A 126 -0.69 7.01 -15.23
CA LEU A 126 -0.48 5.59 -15.46
C LEU A 126 -0.97 4.75 -14.29
N SER A 127 -1.99 3.92 -14.51
CA SER A 127 -2.34 2.86 -13.56
C SER A 127 -1.42 1.64 -13.73
N TYR A 128 -1.02 1.08 -12.60
CA TYR A 128 -0.19 -0.12 -12.49
C TYR A 128 -0.97 -1.36 -12.05
N SER A 129 -2.30 -1.29 -11.89
CA SER A 129 -3.08 -2.48 -11.52
C SER A 129 -2.92 -3.60 -12.55
N LEU A 130 -3.15 -4.85 -12.14
CA LEU A 130 -2.97 -6.02 -13.02
C LEU A 130 -3.85 -5.89 -14.27
N MET A 131 -5.11 -5.46 -14.11
CA MET A 131 -6.02 -5.19 -15.22
C MET A 131 -5.49 -4.13 -16.19
N ALA A 132 -4.96 -3.02 -15.66
CA ALA A 132 -4.42 -1.94 -16.48
C ALA A 132 -3.16 -2.38 -17.23
N CYS A 133 -2.29 -3.15 -16.58
CA CYS A 133 -1.08 -3.70 -17.20
C CYS A 133 -1.42 -4.77 -18.25
N ALA A 134 -2.36 -5.68 -17.97
CA ALA A 134 -2.82 -6.70 -18.90
C ALA A 134 -3.42 -6.06 -20.17
N SER A 135 -4.31 -5.07 -19.99
CA SER A 135 -4.92 -4.34 -21.12
C SER A 135 -3.90 -3.59 -21.97
N ARG A 136 -2.78 -3.17 -21.36
CA ARG A 136 -1.71 -2.42 -22.03
C ARG A 136 -0.74 -3.34 -22.77
N TYR A 137 -0.34 -4.44 -22.16
CA TYR A 137 0.80 -5.25 -22.59
C TYR A 137 0.43 -6.64 -23.13
N CYS A 138 -0.74 -7.17 -22.78
CA CYS A 138 -1.20 -8.52 -23.14
C CYS A 138 -2.37 -8.50 -24.13
N ARG A 139 -2.42 -7.51 -25.04
CA ARG A 139 -3.57 -7.29 -25.95
C ARG A 139 -3.92 -8.49 -26.82
N ASP A 140 -2.91 -9.25 -27.22
CA ASP A 140 -3.05 -10.43 -28.07
C ASP A 140 -3.14 -11.74 -27.26
N HIS A 141 -3.21 -11.65 -25.92
CA HIS A 141 -3.31 -12.82 -25.06
C HIS A 141 -4.69 -13.48 -25.22
N PRO A 142 -4.78 -14.80 -25.53
CA PRO A 142 -6.05 -15.45 -25.84
C PRO A 142 -7.12 -15.32 -24.75
N LYS A 143 -6.69 -15.33 -23.48
CA LYS A 143 -7.58 -15.22 -22.31
C LYS A 143 -7.79 -13.80 -21.78
N LEU A 144 -7.33 -12.74 -22.49
CA LEU A 144 -7.44 -11.38 -21.96
C LEU A 144 -8.90 -10.96 -21.73
N GLY A 145 -9.79 -11.25 -22.68
CA GLY A 145 -11.22 -10.90 -22.55
C GLY A 145 -11.85 -11.55 -21.32
N GLU A 146 -11.63 -12.85 -21.16
CA GLU A 146 -12.06 -13.64 -20.01
C GLU A 146 -11.51 -13.08 -18.69
N PHE A 147 -10.20 -12.83 -18.62
CA PHE A 147 -9.57 -12.24 -17.43
C PHE A 147 -10.20 -10.90 -17.05
N LEU A 148 -10.43 -10.02 -18.03
CA LEU A 148 -11.03 -8.71 -17.79
C LEU A 148 -12.49 -8.81 -17.35
N ASP A 149 -13.24 -9.75 -17.90
CA ASP A 149 -14.64 -9.97 -17.54
C ASP A 149 -14.76 -10.58 -16.14
N LEU A 150 -13.87 -11.51 -15.78
CA LEU A 150 -13.80 -12.06 -14.44
C LEU A 150 -13.51 -10.96 -13.41
N LYS A 151 -12.54 -10.07 -13.67
CA LYS A 151 -12.18 -8.98 -12.76
C LYS A 151 -13.26 -7.90 -12.57
N LYS A 152 -14.30 -7.85 -13.41
CA LYS A 152 -15.45 -6.95 -13.24
C LYS A 152 -16.50 -7.52 -12.28
N GLN A 153 -16.44 -8.82 -11.99
CA GLN A 153 -17.38 -9.46 -11.07
C GLN A 153 -17.04 -9.07 -9.63
N VAL A 154 -18.08 -8.86 -8.83
CA VAL A 154 -17.96 -8.61 -7.40
C VAL A 154 -18.38 -9.90 -6.69
N VAL A 155 -17.37 -10.67 -6.26
CA VAL A 155 -17.53 -11.90 -5.50
C VAL A 155 -16.73 -11.72 -4.22
N THR A 156 -17.31 -12.03 -3.06
CA THR A 156 -16.61 -11.85 -1.78
C THR A 156 -15.56 -12.94 -1.56
N PRO A 157 -14.36 -12.61 -1.03
CA PRO A 157 -13.36 -13.59 -0.63
C PRO A 157 -13.95 -14.66 0.28
N GLY A 158 -13.76 -15.93 -0.07
CA GLY A 158 -14.27 -17.08 0.67
C GLY A 158 -15.68 -17.57 0.31
N GLU A 159 -16.47 -16.83 -0.49
CA GLU A 159 -17.85 -17.23 -0.83
C GLU A 159 -17.96 -18.22 -2.01
N ASP A 160 -17.18 -18.01 -3.08
CA ASP A 160 -17.17 -18.89 -4.26
C ASP A 160 -15.76 -19.44 -4.52
N PHE A 161 -15.56 -20.66 -4.07
CA PHE A 161 -14.27 -21.31 -4.10
C PHE A 161 -13.75 -21.55 -5.54
N GLU A 162 -14.60 -22.03 -6.44
CA GLU A 162 -14.19 -22.34 -7.82
C GLU A 162 -13.84 -21.05 -8.57
N TYR A 163 -14.61 -19.99 -8.33
CA TYR A 163 -14.30 -18.66 -8.85
C TYR A 163 -12.92 -18.17 -8.41
N TRP A 164 -12.62 -18.22 -7.10
CA TRP A 164 -11.35 -17.72 -6.58
C TRP A 164 -10.16 -18.56 -7.04
N LEU A 165 -10.31 -19.88 -7.10
CA LEU A 165 -9.27 -20.76 -7.63
C LEU A 165 -8.99 -20.49 -9.11
N TYR A 166 -10.03 -20.28 -9.92
CA TYR A 166 -9.88 -19.97 -11.34
C TYR A 166 -9.28 -18.57 -11.57
N ARG A 167 -9.72 -17.58 -10.79
CA ARG A 167 -9.16 -16.22 -10.80
C ARG A 167 -7.66 -16.24 -10.55
N ASN A 168 -7.21 -16.98 -9.54
CA ASN A 168 -5.81 -17.09 -9.15
C ASN A 168 -4.94 -17.70 -10.27
N GLN A 169 -5.47 -18.70 -11.00
CA GLN A 169 -4.79 -19.26 -12.17
C GLN A 169 -4.62 -18.22 -13.29
N LEU A 170 -5.67 -17.45 -13.60
CA LEU A 170 -5.59 -16.39 -14.61
C LEU A 170 -4.63 -15.27 -14.17
N ASP A 171 -4.62 -14.92 -12.89
CA ASP A 171 -3.73 -13.89 -12.34
C ASP A 171 -2.26 -14.26 -12.55
N VAL A 172 -1.86 -15.51 -12.29
CA VAL A 172 -0.47 -15.95 -12.53
C VAL A 172 -0.13 -16.03 -14.01
N GLU A 173 -1.02 -16.53 -14.85
CA GLU A 173 -0.81 -16.62 -16.32
C GLU A 173 -0.61 -15.21 -16.93
N ILE A 174 -1.47 -14.26 -16.55
CA ILE A 174 -1.38 -12.87 -17.01
C ILE A 174 -0.16 -12.17 -16.41
N THR A 175 0.15 -12.39 -15.13
CA THR A 175 1.37 -11.84 -14.50
C THR A 175 2.63 -12.34 -15.19
N TYR A 176 2.69 -13.63 -15.53
CA TYR A 176 3.79 -14.21 -16.31
C TYR A 176 3.93 -13.53 -17.67
N SER A 177 2.82 -13.38 -18.39
CA SER A 177 2.78 -12.72 -19.70
C SER A 177 3.24 -11.26 -19.65
N ILE A 178 2.83 -10.52 -18.62
CA ILE A 178 3.29 -9.14 -18.37
C ILE A 178 4.79 -9.13 -18.08
N ALA A 179 5.28 -10.02 -17.21
CA ALA A 179 6.69 -10.12 -16.86
C ALA A 179 7.54 -10.37 -18.11
N MET A 180 7.16 -11.34 -18.94
CA MET A 180 7.85 -11.65 -20.20
C MET A 180 7.88 -10.46 -21.16
N TYR A 181 6.74 -9.78 -21.33
CA TYR A 181 6.65 -8.60 -22.20
C TYR A 181 7.58 -7.47 -21.73
N LEU A 182 7.60 -7.21 -20.42
CA LEU A 182 8.39 -6.13 -19.83
C LEU A 182 9.89 -6.48 -19.79
N LEU A 183 10.25 -7.74 -19.50
CA LEU A 183 11.64 -8.20 -19.48
C LEU A 183 12.32 -8.08 -20.85
N ASP A 184 11.59 -8.36 -21.92
CA ASP A 184 12.06 -8.16 -23.29
C ASP A 184 12.43 -6.69 -23.58
N ARG A 185 11.84 -5.75 -22.84
CA ARG A 185 12.10 -4.30 -22.93
C ARG A 185 13.06 -3.78 -21.86
N LEU A 186 13.47 -4.63 -20.92
CA LEU A 186 14.38 -4.23 -19.85
C LEU A 186 15.79 -4.06 -20.41
N LYS A 187 16.24 -2.81 -20.44
CA LYS A 187 17.57 -2.50 -20.93
C LYS A 187 18.65 -2.89 -19.90
N PRO A 188 19.85 -3.34 -20.34
CA PRO A 188 20.91 -3.77 -19.42
C PRO A 188 21.30 -2.70 -18.39
N GLU A 189 21.22 -1.42 -18.75
CA GLU A 189 21.64 -0.31 -17.90
C GLU A 189 20.75 -0.12 -16.66
N ILE A 190 19.47 -0.52 -16.74
CA ILE A 190 18.50 -0.39 -15.64
C ILE A 190 18.25 -1.71 -14.91
N GLN A 191 18.71 -2.84 -15.46
CA GLN A 191 18.49 -4.17 -14.89
C GLN A 191 19.02 -4.30 -13.46
N ARG A 192 20.22 -3.76 -13.18
CA ARG A 192 20.80 -3.79 -11.83
C ARG A 192 19.94 -3.02 -10.82
N GLY A 193 19.47 -1.83 -11.19
CA GLY A 193 18.61 -1.02 -10.33
C GLY A 193 17.29 -1.73 -10.03
N TYR A 194 16.69 -2.34 -11.04
CA TYR A 194 15.50 -3.18 -10.90
C TYR A 194 15.72 -4.33 -9.91
N ILE A 195 16.77 -5.14 -10.10
CA ILE A 195 17.07 -6.28 -9.22
C ILE A 195 17.31 -5.83 -7.77
N VAL A 196 18.10 -4.77 -7.56
CA VAL A 196 18.33 -4.21 -6.23
C VAL A 196 17.03 -3.75 -5.57
N THR A 197 16.13 -3.14 -6.34
CA THR A 197 14.80 -2.75 -5.84
C THR A 197 13.98 -3.98 -5.45
N CYS A 198 13.96 -5.04 -6.27
CA CYS A 198 13.23 -6.26 -5.93
C CYS A 198 13.84 -7.02 -4.75
N ASN A 199 15.15 -6.92 -4.52
CA ASN A 199 15.78 -7.52 -3.35
C ASN A 199 15.32 -6.91 -2.02
N SER A 200 14.64 -5.75 -2.03
CA SER A 200 13.99 -5.20 -0.83
C SER A 200 12.58 -5.75 -0.57
N ILE A 201 12.01 -6.58 -1.45
CA ILE A 201 10.64 -7.13 -1.28
C ILE A 201 10.54 -7.93 0.02
N VAL A 202 11.43 -8.90 0.23
CA VAL A 202 11.42 -9.76 1.43
C VAL A 202 11.57 -8.97 2.73
N PRO A 203 12.57 -8.09 2.92
CA PRO A 203 12.70 -7.33 4.17
C PRO A 203 11.54 -6.33 4.40
N ILE A 204 10.96 -5.75 3.34
CA ILE A 204 9.77 -4.91 3.49
C ILE A 204 8.57 -5.77 3.90
N ALA A 205 8.35 -6.91 3.25
CA ALA A 205 7.26 -7.84 3.57
C ALA A 205 7.36 -8.36 5.01
N GLU A 206 8.56 -8.72 5.48
CA GLU A 206 8.80 -9.05 6.89
C GLU A 206 8.42 -7.89 7.82
N GLY A 207 8.76 -6.66 7.45
CA GLY A 207 8.34 -5.45 8.15
C GLY A 207 6.82 -5.31 8.27
N TYR A 208 6.05 -5.68 7.23
CA TYR A 208 4.57 -5.71 7.29
C TYR A 208 4.03 -6.80 8.23
N VAL A 209 4.68 -7.96 8.29
CA VAL A 209 4.29 -9.05 9.19
C VAL A 209 4.58 -8.70 10.65
N LEU A 210 5.75 -8.11 10.90
CA LEU A 210 6.14 -7.66 12.23
C LEU A 210 5.29 -6.44 12.62
N GLY A 211 5.28 -5.38 11.84
CA GLY A 211 4.71 -4.10 12.26
C GLY A 211 5.48 -3.47 13.42
N ILE A 212 5.12 -2.24 13.77
CA ILE A 212 5.85 -1.43 14.75
C ILE A 212 5.05 -1.41 16.06
N PRO A 213 5.61 -1.92 17.19
CA PRO A 213 4.94 -1.84 18.48
C PRO A 213 4.89 -0.38 18.96
N ILE A 214 3.73 0.04 19.43
CA ILE A 214 3.50 1.39 19.92
C ILE A 214 3.07 1.33 21.38
N ASN A 215 3.69 2.19 22.20
CA ASN A 215 3.29 2.37 23.60
C ASN A 215 2.03 3.25 23.66
N THR A 216 0.91 2.65 24.05
CA THR A 216 -0.39 3.34 24.12
C THR A 216 -0.46 4.33 25.27
N GLU A 217 0.25 4.09 26.37
CA GLU A 217 0.27 5.00 27.52
C GLU A 217 0.90 6.36 27.15
N VAL A 218 1.98 6.33 26.36
CA VAL A 218 2.64 7.54 25.84
C VAL A 218 1.70 8.29 24.90
N ILE A 219 0.95 7.60 24.04
CA ILE A 219 -0.06 8.25 23.19
C ILE A 219 -1.11 8.98 24.05
N ASP A 220 -1.63 8.32 25.08
CA ASP A 220 -2.64 8.89 25.98
C ASP A 220 -2.11 10.12 26.73
N GLU A 221 -0.85 10.07 27.19
CA GLU A 221 -0.18 11.20 27.83
C GLU A 221 -0.04 12.39 26.87
N TYR A 222 0.47 12.15 25.66
CA TYR A 222 0.62 13.17 24.64
C TYR A 222 -0.73 13.78 24.25
N GLU A 223 -1.79 12.98 24.11
CA GLU A 223 -3.13 13.46 23.79
C GLU A 223 -3.67 14.41 24.87
N ARG A 224 -3.55 14.03 26.14
CA ARG A 224 -3.95 14.87 27.27
C ARG A 224 -3.16 16.18 27.29
N ALA A 225 -1.84 16.11 27.13
CA ALA A 225 -0.97 17.29 27.13
C ALA A 225 -1.30 18.25 25.98
N MET A 226 -1.51 17.75 24.76
CA MET A 226 -1.88 18.57 23.60
C MET A 226 -3.25 19.20 23.78
N THR A 227 -4.25 18.43 24.24
CA THR A 227 -5.61 18.94 24.50
C THR A 227 -5.59 20.04 25.56
N GLY A 228 -4.80 19.88 26.63
CA GLY A 228 -4.60 20.91 27.65
C GLY A 228 -4.01 22.19 27.08
N LYS A 229 -2.92 22.09 26.29
CA LYS A 229 -2.29 23.25 25.64
C LYS A 229 -3.21 23.96 24.66
N GLN A 230 -3.97 23.21 23.87
CA GLN A 230 -4.97 23.76 22.96
C GLN A 230 -6.04 24.56 23.71
N LYS A 231 -6.57 24.06 24.82
CA LYS A 231 -7.54 24.80 25.66
C LYS A 231 -6.96 26.10 26.20
N ILE A 232 -5.70 26.10 26.63
CA ILE A 232 -5.00 27.31 27.10
C ILE A 232 -4.88 28.33 25.95
N ILE A 233 -4.52 27.90 24.75
CA ILE A 233 -4.44 28.79 23.57
C ILE A 233 -5.81 29.40 23.25
N LEU A 234 -6.85 28.57 23.17
CA LEU A 234 -8.21 29.03 22.86
C LEU A 234 -8.70 30.04 23.89
N SER A 235 -8.45 29.79 25.18
CA SER A 235 -8.78 30.72 26.26
C SER A 235 -7.99 32.03 26.19
N LYS A 236 -6.71 32.01 25.81
CA LYS A 236 -5.89 33.22 25.67
C LYS A 236 -6.28 34.08 24.46
N LEU A 237 -6.72 33.42 23.39
CA LEU A 237 -7.17 34.08 22.17
C LEU A 237 -8.65 34.49 22.23
N ASP A 238 -9.40 34.01 23.23
CA ASP A 238 -10.84 34.19 23.40
C ASP A 238 -11.63 33.75 22.16
N ILE A 239 -11.30 32.58 21.62
CA ILE A 239 -11.94 32.00 20.43
C ILE A 239 -12.25 30.52 20.60
N ASP A 240 -13.18 30.03 19.79
CA ASP A 240 -13.47 28.60 19.66
C ASP A 240 -12.49 27.89 18.71
N GLY A 241 -12.25 26.59 18.95
CA GLY A 241 -11.34 25.78 18.13
C GLY A 241 -11.77 25.63 16.66
N SER A 242 -13.07 25.70 16.38
CA SER A 242 -13.60 25.69 15.00
C SER A 242 -13.06 26.87 14.18
N VAL A 243 -12.83 28.02 14.81
CA VAL A 243 -12.30 29.22 14.15
C VAL A 243 -10.91 28.96 13.57
N ILE A 244 -10.02 28.28 14.31
CA ILE A 244 -8.64 28.00 13.87
C ILE A 244 -8.61 26.92 12.79
N THR A 245 -9.50 25.93 12.88
CA THR A 245 -9.53 24.77 11.96
C THR A 245 -10.22 25.08 10.63
N SER A 246 -11.14 26.05 10.61
CA SER A 246 -11.83 26.50 9.40
C SER A 246 -11.05 27.60 8.68
N THR A 247 -10.62 27.33 7.44
CA THR A 247 -9.90 28.31 6.61
C THR A 247 -10.66 29.64 6.48
N LYS A 248 -12.01 29.59 6.39
CA LYS A 248 -12.86 30.77 6.26
C LYS A 248 -12.95 31.55 7.57
N GLN A 249 -13.24 30.88 8.69
CA GLN A 249 -13.36 31.57 9.98
C GLN A 249 -12.01 32.12 10.44
N LEU A 250 -10.92 31.39 10.21
CA LEU A 250 -9.57 31.88 10.48
C LEU A 250 -9.24 33.09 9.61
N SER A 251 -9.58 33.07 8.32
CA SER A 251 -9.38 34.22 7.43
C SER A 251 -10.10 35.45 7.95
N ASN A 252 -11.37 35.33 8.33
CA ASN A 252 -12.13 36.45 8.87
C ASN A 252 -11.53 36.96 10.19
N LEU A 253 -11.12 36.06 11.10
CA LEU A 253 -10.49 36.44 12.36
C LEU A 253 -9.20 37.25 12.11
N LEU A 254 -8.33 36.75 11.23
CA LEU A 254 -7.02 37.37 10.99
C LEU A 254 -7.13 38.71 10.28
N PHE A 255 -7.98 38.81 9.27
CA PHE A 255 -7.97 39.95 8.35
C PHE A 255 -9.09 40.95 8.63
N ASP A 256 -10.26 40.51 9.07
CA ASP A 256 -11.38 41.41 9.34
C ASP A 256 -11.41 41.82 10.81
N THR A 257 -11.14 40.89 11.75
CA THR A 257 -11.20 41.17 13.19
C THR A 257 -9.88 41.70 13.75
N TRP A 258 -8.76 41.10 13.36
CA TRP A 258 -7.42 41.51 13.85
C TRP A 258 -6.71 42.49 12.92
N ASP A 259 -7.33 42.84 11.80
CA ASP A 259 -6.86 43.83 10.82
C ASP A 259 -5.42 43.56 10.32
N LEU A 260 -5.05 42.28 10.18
CA LEU A 260 -3.75 41.90 9.65
C LEU A 260 -3.76 41.96 8.12
N THR A 261 -2.65 42.36 7.51
CA THR A 261 -2.54 42.43 6.04
C THR A 261 -2.25 41.05 5.43
N PRO A 262 -3.13 40.51 4.56
CA PRO A 262 -2.91 39.20 3.92
C PRO A 262 -1.59 39.13 3.13
N GLN A 263 -0.89 38.00 3.21
CA GLN A 263 0.38 37.76 2.51
C GLN A 263 0.24 36.93 1.21
N GLY A 264 -0.98 36.55 0.86
CA GLY A 264 -1.25 35.77 -0.33
C GLY A 264 -2.74 35.49 -0.50
N LEU A 265 -3.12 35.15 -1.73
CA LEU A 265 -4.50 34.84 -2.11
C LEU A 265 -4.63 33.37 -2.51
N THR A 266 -5.83 32.84 -2.35
CA THR A 266 -6.25 31.54 -2.91
C THR A 266 -6.48 31.66 -4.42
N PRO A 267 -6.61 30.54 -5.17
CA PRO A 267 -6.96 30.60 -6.60
C PRO A 267 -8.27 31.34 -6.90
N LYS A 268 -9.16 31.46 -5.90
CA LYS A 268 -10.43 32.20 -6.00
C LYS A 268 -10.30 33.68 -5.59
N GLY A 269 -9.10 34.18 -5.36
CA GLY A 269 -8.83 35.57 -4.99
C GLY A 269 -9.06 35.92 -3.51
N MET A 270 -9.50 34.98 -2.68
CA MET A 270 -9.71 35.23 -1.24
C MET A 270 -8.39 35.19 -0.47
N PRO A 271 -8.23 35.94 0.64
CA PRO A 271 -7.07 35.84 1.52
C PRO A 271 -6.78 34.40 1.96
N SER A 272 -5.51 34.01 1.95
CA SER A 272 -5.09 32.63 2.19
C SER A 272 -4.51 32.44 3.59
N THR A 273 -4.96 31.38 4.27
CA THR A 273 -4.48 30.95 5.60
C THR A 273 -3.71 29.63 5.54
N SER A 274 -3.05 29.37 4.41
CA SER A 274 -2.11 28.25 4.26
C SER A 274 -0.94 28.37 5.24
N ALA A 275 -0.29 27.24 5.55
CA ALA A 275 0.85 27.24 6.48
C ALA A 275 1.95 28.22 6.07
N GLU A 276 2.24 28.31 4.77
CA GLU A 276 3.21 29.25 4.21
C GLU A 276 2.77 30.71 4.36
N ASN A 277 1.51 31.04 4.06
CA ASN A 277 1.02 32.41 4.18
C ASN A 277 0.88 32.85 5.65
N LEU A 278 0.54 31.94 6.57
CA LEU A 278 0.54 32.24 8.01
C LEU A 278 1.96 32.50 8.53
N LEU A 279 2.97 31.77 8.05
CA LEU A 279 4.37 32.01 8.42
C LEU A 279 4.85 33.38 7.89
N ARG A 280 4.55 33.71 6.64
CA ARG A 280 4.85 35.04 6.09
C ARG A 280 4.14 36.14 6.86
N LEU A 281 2.88 35.91 7.25
CA LEU A 281 2.09 36.86 8.02
C LEU A 281 2.72 37.11 9.39
N HIS A 282 3.14 36.05 10.06
CA HIS A 282 3.86 36.12 11.34
C HIS A 282 5.16 36.92 11.23
N GLN A 283 5.95 36.67 10.20
CA GLN A 283 7.19 37.41 9.94
C GLN A 283 6.96 38.89 9.65
N ALA A 284 5.86 39.23 8.97
CA ALA A 284 5.54 40.60 8.59
C ALA A 284 4.92 41.42 9.72
N SER A 285 4.04 40.82 10.54
CA SER A 285 3.31 41.54 11.60
C SER A 285 3.98 41.47 12.97
N ASN A 286 4.82 40.46 13.21
CA ASN A 286 5.38 40.14 14.52
C ASN A 286 4.30 40.00 15.63
N ASP A 287 3.09 39.59 15.26
CA ASP A 287 1.96 39.44 16.17
C ASP A 287 2.06 38.12 16.96
N PRO A 288 2.19 38.18 18.31
CA PRO A 288 2.37 36.98 19.13
C PRO A 288 1.14 36.05 19.14
N ARG A 289 -0.04 36.52 18.71
CA ARG A 289 -1.23 35.67 18.56
C ARG A 289 -1.06 34.66 17.45
N LEU A 290 -0.27 34.99 16.41
CA LEU A 290 -0.01 34.08 15.29
C LEU A 290 0.85 32.88 15.71
N ASP A 291 1.77 33.04 16.67
CA ASP A 291 2.49 31.92 17.27
C ASP A 291 1.53 30.91 17.89
N MET A 292 0.55 31.41 18.65
CA MET A 292 -0.48 30.56 19.27
C MET A 292 -1.35 29.85 18.23
N ILE A 293 -1.75 30.54 17.15
CA ILE A 293 -2.51 29.94 16.05
C ILE A 293 -1.68 28.83 15.36
N MET A 294 -0.42 29.10 15.06
CA MET A 294 0.47 28.13 14.40
C MET A 294 0.72 26.90 15.27
N ASP A 295 0.97 27.08 16.56
CA ASP A 295 1.16 25.97 17.50
C ASP A 295 -0.12 25.15 17.69
N TYR A 296 -1.28 25.81 17.77
CA TYR A 296 -2.56 25.12 17.77
C TYR A 296 -2.74 24.22 16.53
N LYS A 297 -2.46 24.76 15.32
CA LYS A 297 -2.58 24.00 14.07
C LYS A 297 -1.62 22.81 14.01
N LYS A 298 -0.39 22.96 14.49
CA LYS A 298 0.57 21.86 14.61
C LYS A 298 0.02 20.76 15.52
N MET A 299 -0.47 21.12 16.71
CA MET A 299 -1.06 20.15 17.66
C MET A 299 -2.30 19.46 17.09
N ALA A 300 -3.19 20.20 16.42
CA ALA A 300 -4.38 19.61 15.77
C ALA A 300 -4.00 18.63 14.65
N THR A 301 -2.95 18.94 13.89
CA THR A 301 -2.40 18.02 12.88
C THR A 301 -1.81 16.77 13.53
N MET A 302 -1.07 16.92 14.63
CA MET A 302 -0.50 15.79 15.36
C MET A 302 -1.57 14.86 15.92
N GLN A 303 -2.62 15.43 16.52
CA GLN A 303 -3.77 14.67 17.02
C GLN A 303 -4.49 13.93 15.89
N SER A 304 -4.83 14.63 14.80
CA SER A 304 -5.62 14.03 13.71
C SER A 304 -4.87 12.96 12.91
N LYS A 305 -3.59 13.22 12.57
CA LYS A 305 -2.79 12.33 11.73
C LYS A 305 -2.17 11.18 12.50
N TYR A 306 -1.58 11.45 13.67
CA TYR A 306 -0.82 10.44 14.41
C TYR A 306 -1.65 9.82 15.53
N ILE A 307 -2.18 10.59 16.48
CA ILE A 307 -2.89 10.01 17.64
C ILE A 307 -4.15 9.27 17.19
N LEU A 308 -5.07 9.95 16.50
CA LEU A 308 -6.29 9.33 15.98
C LEU A 308 -5.99 8.32 14.86
N GLY A 309 -4.91 8.54 14.09
CA GLY A 309 -4.42 7.60 13.09
C GLY A 309 -4.04 6.26 13.72
N PHE A 310 -3.17 6.28 14.72
CA PHE A 310 -2.74 5.11 15.48
C PHE A 310 -3.91 4.43 16.18
N ARG A 311 -4.81 5.17 16.83
CA ARG A 311 -6.01 4.57 17.45
C ARG A 311 -6.91 3.86 16.43
N ARG A 312 -7.11 4.45 15.24
CA ARG A 312 -7.85 3.79 14.15
C ARG A 312 -7.14 2.52 13.69
N SER A 313 -5.81 2.57 13.53
CA SER A 313 -5.00 1.39 13.20
C SER A 313 -5.10 0.32 14.28
N PHE A 314 -5.00 0.66 15.57
CA PHE A 314 -5.13 -0.33 16.65
C PHE A 314 -6.50 -0.98 16.69
N SER A 315 -7.56 -0.18 16.52
CA SER A 315 -8.93 -0.71 16.44
C SER A 315 -9.13 -1.60 15.22
N HIS A 316 -8.54 -1.22 14.08
CA HIS A 316 -8.59 -2.02 12.86
C HIS A 316 -7.81 -3.33 13.00
N ASN A 317 -6.60 -3.25 13.57
CA ASN A 317 -5.65 -4.35 13.68
C ASN A 317 -5.92 -5.25 14.88
N GLN A 318 -6.71 -4.79 15.84
CA GLN A 318 -6.91 -5.43 17.15
C GLN A 318 -5.57 -5.72 17.86
N SER A 319 -4.62 -4.80 17.70
CA SER A 319 -3.24 -4.93 18.16
C SER A 319 -2.64 -3.55 18.39
N ASN A 320 -1.69 -3.42 19.33
CA ASN A 320 -0.92 -2.18 19.55
C ASN A 320 0.25 -2.03 18.57
N ARG A 321 0.13 -2.60 17.37
CA ARG A 321 1.11 -2.54 16.30
C ARG A 321 0.52 -1.83 15.09
N ILE A 322 1.32 -0.98 14.45
CA ILE A 322 0.99 -0.31 13.19
C ILE A 322 1.74 -0.88 12.01
#